data_AF-A0A924Z8I7-F1
#
_entry.id   AF-A0A924Z8I7-F1
#
_cell.length_a   1.000
_cell.length_b   1.000
_cell.length_c   1.000
_cell.angle_alpha   90.00
_cell.angle_beta   90.00
_cell.angle_gamma   90.00
#
_symmetry.space_group_name_H-M   'P 1'
#
loop_
_entity.id
_entity.type
_entity.pdbx_description
1 polymer ?
#
loop_
_entity_poly.entity_id
_entity_poly.type
_entity_poly.pdbx_seq_one_letter_code
_entity_poly.pdbx_strand_id
1 'polypeptide(L)'
;MTNIHTLTVLLGRNESQRDTAIAEHLRAVAHRQAASAQAEQLRAYRHEYEQRWSAQFAVEGRIELVHCYHGFMARLTQALEHQLRVETHAESQVERALGLLHESELRCASVRKLIERRSLEQRLADERRDQKQTDEFAARVAWNRQGTGGQPGLS
;
A
#
# COMPACT_ATOMS: atom_id res chain seq x y z
N MET A 1 3.14 8.96 -29.79
CA MET A 1 2.96 7.65 -29.14
C MET A 1 3.82 7.45 -27.88
N THR A 2 5.01 8.07 -27.75
CA THR A 2 5.97 7.83 -26.64
C THR A 2 5.51 8.27 -25.24
N ASN A 3 4.55 9.18 -25.10
CA ASN A 3 4.18 9.76 -23.79
C ASN A 3 3.30 8.83 -22.93
N ILE A 4 2.21 8.28 -23.49
CA ILE A 4 1.28 7.41 -22.75
C ILE A 4 1.96 6.09 -22.36
N HIS A 5 2.71 5.47 -23.27
CA HIS A 5 3.42 4.23 -22.98
C HIS A 5 4.38 4.37 -21.80
N THR A 6 5.13 5.48 -21.73
CA THR A 6 6.02 5.78 -20.60
C THR A 6 5.25 5.90 -19.28
N LEU A 7 4.07 6.54 -19.30
CA LEU A 7 3.21 6.63 -18.13
C LEU A 7 2.65 5.26 -17.70
N THR A 8 2.32 4.38 -18.65
CA THR A 8 1.89 3.00 -18.36
C THR A 8 3.00 2.20 -17.69
N VAL A 9 4.25 2.31 -18.15
CA VAL A 9 5.41 1.68 -17.50
C VAL A 9 5.61 2.24 -16.09
N LEU A 10 5.49 3.56 -15.92
CA LEU A 10 5.56 4.20 -14.60
C LEU A 10 4.44 3.71 -13.68
N LEU A 11 3.22 3.55 -14.18
CA LEU A 11 2.10 3.01 -13.42
C LEU A 11 2.41 1.60 -12.93
N GLY A 12 2.87 0.71 -13.82
CA GLY A 12 3.24 -0.66 -13.43
C GLY A 12 4.29 -0.69 -12.32
N ARG A 13 5.31 0.17 -12.38
CA ARG A 13 6.29 0.31 -11.30
C ARG A 13 5.67 0.79 -9.98
N ASN A 14 4.76 1.77 -10.03
CA ASN A 14 4.08 2.27 -8.84
C ASN A 14 3.15 1.20 -8.24
N GLU A 15 2.47 0.42 -9.06
CA GLU A 15 1.65 -0.72 -8.62
C GLU A 15 2.50 -1.77 -7.91
N SER A 16 3.66 -2.16 -8.47
CA SER A 16 4.57 -3.09 -7.78
C SER A 16 5.09 -2.53 -6.44
N GLN A 17 5.34 -1.23 -6.36
CA GLN A 17 5.72 -0.57 -5.11
C GLN A 17 4.59 -0.57 -4.08
N ARG A 18 3.36 -0.32 -4.51
CA ARG A 18 2.17 -0.42 -3.65
C ARG A 18 1.98 -1.84 -3.14
N ASP A 19 2.09 -2.83 -4.00
CA ASP A 19 1.91 -4.23 -3.61
C ASP A 19 2.99 -4.67 -2.60
N THR A 20 4.22 -4.17 -2.75
CA THR A 20 5.28 -4.32 -1.72
C THR A 20 4.90 -3.63 -0.41
N ALA A 21 4.36 -2.41 -0.46
CA ALA A 21 3.93 -1.68 0.74
C ALA A 21 2.76 -2.38 1.45
N ILE A 22 1.83 -2.99 0.71
CA ILE A 22 0.75 -3.82 1.27
C ILE A 22 1.35 -5.01 2.03
N ALA A 23 2.29 -5.73 1.42
CA ALA A 23 2.92 -6.89 2.05
C ALA A 23 3.66 -6.50 3.34
N GLU A 24 4.41 -5.39 3.33
CA GLU A 24 5.11 -4.87 4.51
C GLU A 24 4.13 -4.43 5.61
N HIS A 25 3.03 -3.77 5.26
CA HIS A 25 2.00 -3.40 6.22
C HIS A 25 1.35 -4.63 6.87
N LEU A 26 0.99 -5.64 6.08
CA LEU A 26 0.43 -6.90 6.61
C LEU A 26 1.42 -7.62 7.53
N ARG A 27 2.70 -7.65 7.16
CA ARG A 27 3.77 -8.21 7.99
C ARG A 27 3.93 -7.47 9.32
N ALA A 28 3.89 -6.14 9.29
CA ALA A 28 3.97 -5.31 10.49
C ALA A 28 2.76 -5.57 11.42
N VAL A 29 1.56 -5.67 10.87
CA VAL A 29 0.33 -5.97 11.64
C VAL A 29 0.43 -7.35 12.30
N ALA A 30 0.86 -8.38 11.55
CA ALA A 30 1.05 -9.72 12.11
C ALA A 30 2.10 -9.72 13.23
N HIS A 31 3.20 -8.98 13.07
CA HIS A 31 4.22 -8.83 14.11
C HIS A 31 3.65 -8.15 15.37
N ARG A 32 2.87 -7.08 15.23
CA ARG A 32 2.21 -6.41 16.36
C ARG A 32 1.25 -7.35 17.10
N GLN A 33 0.46 -8.13 16.37
CA GLN A 33 -0.44 -9.13 16.95
C GLN A 33 0.33 -10.20 17.74
N ALA A 34 1.43 -10.72 17.18
CA ALA A 34 2.27 -11.68 17.87
C ALA A 34 2.92 -11.10 19.14
N ALA A 35 3.41 -9.86 19.08
CA ALA A 35 3.98 -9.16 20.23
C ALA A 35 2.95 -8.97 21.35
N SER A 36 1.71 -8.61 20.99
CA SER A 36 0.60 -8.44 21.94
C SER A 36 0.21 -9.76 22.60
N ALA A 37 0.07 -10.84 21.82
CA ALA A 37 -0.24 -12.17 22.34
C ALA A 37 0.85 -12.67 23.33
N GLN A 38 2.13 -12.44 23.02
CA GLN A 38 3.24 -12.77 23.93
C GLN A 38 3.18 -11.97 25.24
N ALA A 39 2.83 -10.68 25.17
CA ALA A 39 2.68 -9.86 26.37
C ALA A 39 1.53 -10.34 27.26
N GLU A 40 0.39 -10.68 26.66
CA GLU A 40 -0.74 -11.27 27.38
C GLU A 40 -0.37 -12.58 28.05
N GLN A 41 0.34 -13.48 27.35
CA GLN A 41 0.83 -14.74 27.91
C GLN A 41 1.75 -14.51 29.11
N LEU A 42 2.69 -13.57 29.02
CA LEU A 42 3.59 -13.25 30.14
C LEU A 42 2.83 -12.66 31.35
N ARG A 43 1.83 -11.81 31.12
CA ARG A 43 0.99 -11.24 32.18
C ARG A 43 0.12 -12.30 32.85
N ALA A 44 -0.49 -13.19 32.07
CA ALA A 44 -1.27 -14.31 32.59
C ALA A 44 -0.40 -15.26 33.43
N TYR A 45 0.76 -15.65 32.88
CA TYR A 45 1.70 -16.51 33.57
C TYR A 45 2.19 -15.89 34.89
N ARG A 46 2.47 -14.58 34.90
CA ARG A 46 2.82 -13.84 36.12
C ARG A 46 1.73 -13.97 37.18
N HIS A 47 0.49 -13.73 36.80
CA HIS A 47 -0.63 -13.77 37.73
C HIS A 47 -0.84 -15.17 38.32
N GLU A 48 -0.84 -16.20 37.47
CA GLU A 48 -0.95 -17.61 37.91
C GLU A 48 0.21 -18.02 38.83
N TYR A 49 1.41 -17.52 38.55
CA TYR A 49 2.58 -17.81 39.38
C TYR A 49 2.50 -17.12 40.75
N GLU A 50 2.12 -15.83 40.79
CA GLU A 50 1.89 -15.08 42.04
C GLU A 50 0.80 -15.74 42.92
N GLN A 51 -0.30 -16.21 42.33
CA GLN A 51 -1.38 -16.91 43.05
C GLN A 51 -0.95 -18.27 43.62
N ARG A 52 -0.26 -19.11 42.81
CA ARG A 52 0.27 -20.40 43.30
C ARG A 52 1.28 -20.20 44.42
N TRP A 53 2.12 -19.17 44.30
CA TRP A 53 3.11 -18.86 45.30
C TRP A 53 2.49 -18.40 46.62
N SER A 54 1.51 -17.48 46.59
CA SER A 54 0.82 -17.03 47.81
C SER A 54 0.14 -18.17 48.56
N ALA A 55 -0.42 -19.14 47.83
CA ALA A 55 -1.01 -20.34 48.42
C ALA A 55 0.03 -21.28 49.06
N GLN A 56 1.19 -21.49 48.43
CA GLN A 56 2.26 -22.35 48.99
C GLN A 56 2.96 -21.71 50.19
N PHE A 57 3.12 -20.38 50.18
CA PHE A 57 3.76 -19.64 51.28
C PHE A 57 2.96 -19.71 52.58
N ALA A 58 1.63 -19.86 52.49
CA ALA A 58 0.77 -20.08 53.65
C ALA A 58 1.03 -21.42 54.36
N VAL A 59 1.74 -22.36 53.72
CA VAL A 59 1.91 -23.74 54.19
C VAL A 59 3.36 -24.04 54.62
N GLU A 60 4.38 -23.53 53.92
CA GLU A 60 5.79 -23.85 54.23
C GLU A 60 6.72 -22.62 54.13
N GLY A 61 7.20 -22.11 55.28
CA GLY A 61 8.13 -20.99 55.35
C GLY A 61 9.61 -21.39 55.23
N ARG A 62 10.10 -21.67 54.02
CA ARG A 62 11.54 -21.90 53.76
C ARG A 62 12.20 -20.70 53.08
N ILE A 63 13.29 -20.18 53.66
CA ILE A 63 14.00 -18.96 53.21
C ILE A 63 14.63 -19.14 51.81
N GLU A 64 15.14 -20.32 51.47
CA GLU A 64 15.74 -20.61 50.16
C GLU A 64 14.71 -20.50 49.01
N LEU A 65 13.47 -20.89 49.29
CA LEU A 65 12.35 -20.77 48.36
C LEU A 65 12.01 -19.31 48.08
N VAL A 66 12.11 -18.42 49.07
CA VAL A 66 11.93 -16.96 48.92
C VAL A 66 12.94 -16.37 47.92
N HIS A 67 14.20 -16.77 48.02
CA HIS A 67 15.27 -16.23 47.18
C HIS A 67 15.09 -16.65 45.71
N CYS A 68 14.71 -17.92 45.48
CA CYS A 68 14.39 -18.42 44.15
C CYS A 68 13.21 -17.67 43.52
N TYR A 69 12.14 -17.44 44.29
CA TYR A 69 10.98 -16.66 43.87
C TYR A 69 11.34 -15.24 43.46
N HIS A 70 12.07 -14.50 44.31
CA HIS A 70 12.49 -13.14 44.00
C HIS A 70 13.33 -13.06 42.73
N GLY A 71 14.29 -13.99 42.57
CA GLY A 71 15.13 -14.05 41.37
C GLY A 71 14.34 -14.33 40.10
N PHE A 72 13.33 -15.22 40.17
CA PHE A 72 12.46 -15.51 39.03
C PHE A 72 11.53 -14.33 38.69
N MET A 73 10.90 -13.72 39.70
CA MET A 73 10.03 -12.56 39.53
C MET A 73 10.77 -11.34 38.96
N ALA A 74 12.04 -11.15 39.33
CA ALA A 74 12.89 -10.13 38.74
C ALA A 74 13.08 -10.37 37.23
N ARG A 75 13.38 -11.61 36.82
CA ARG A 75 13.51 -11.97 35.39
C ARG A 75 12.20 -11.81 34.63
N LEU A 76 11.07 -12.18 35.23
CA LEU A 76 9.75 -12.04 34.61
C LEU A 76 9.36 -10.57 34.43
N THR A 77 9.68 -9.72 35.41
CA THR A 77 9.51 -8.26 35.30
C THR A 77 10.35 -7.70 34.16
N GLN A 78 11.63 -8.08 34.07
CA GLN A 78 12.50 -7.68 32.97
C GLN A 78 11.98 -8.13 31.59
N ALA A 79 11.44 -9.34 31.51
CA ALA A 79 10.84 -9.85 30.28
C ALA A 79 9.59 -9.05 29.87
N LEU A 80 8.72 -8.69 30.82
CA LEU A 80 7.56 -7.83 30.57
C LEU A 80 7.95 -6.42 30.12
N GLU A 81 8.96 -5.82 30.74
CA GLU A 81 9.50 -4.52 30.31
C GLU A 81 10.09 -4.57 28.90
N HIS A 82 10.81 -5.66 28.58
CA HIS A 82 11.30 -5.90 27.23
C HIS A 82 10.13 -6.04 26.25
N GLN A 83 9.11 -6.82 26.59
CA GLN A 83 7.95 -7.04 25.74
C GLN A 83 7.18 -5.75 25.47
N LEU A 84 7.04 -4.87 26.47
CA LEU A 84 6.42 -3.56 26.27
C LEU A 84 7.16 -2.73 25.20
N ARG A 85 8.50 -2.74 25.22
CA ARG A 85 9.30 -2.06 24.18
C ARG A 85 9.10 -2.68 22.80
N VAL A 86 8.95 -4.01 22.73
CA VAL A 86 8.65 -4.72 21.48
C VAL A 86 7.26 -4.35 20.95
N GLU A 87 6.24 -4.26 21.82
CA GLU A 87 4.89 -3.81 21.46
C GLU A 87 4.92 -2.38 20.89
N THR A 88 5.52 -1.42 21.60
CA THR A 88 5.66 -0.03 21.13
C THR A 88 6.42 0.06 19.80
N HIS A 89 7.49 -0.72 19.64
CA HIS A 89 8.20 -0.76 18.38
C HIS A 89 7.31 -1.33 17.26
N ALA A 90 6.61 -2.42 17.50
CA ALA A 90 5.72 -3.03 16.53
C ALA A 90 4.57 -2.08 16.11
N GLU A 91 4.02 -1.31 17.05
CA GLU A 91 3.04 -0.26 16.76
C GLU A 91 3.61 0.82 15.84
N SER A 92 4.77 1.39 16.17
CA SER A 92 5.42 2.39 15.30
C SER A 92 5.73 1.86 13.89
N GLN A 93 6.06 0.56 13.79
CA GLN A 93 6.33 -0.08 12.50
C GLN A 93 5.05 -0.23 11.66
N VAL A 94 3.91 -0.53 12.29
CA VAL A 94 2.60 -0.56 11.62
C VAL A 94 2.23 0.83 11.10
N GLU A 95 2.36 1.86 11.94
CA GLU A 95 2.05 3.24 11.55
C GLU A 95 2.91 3.71 10.37
N ARG A 96 4.21 3.43 10.44
CA ARG A 96 5.14 3.75 9.34
C ARG A 96 4.78 3.01 8.06
N ALA A 97 4.48 1.71 8.14
CA ALA A 97 4.11 0.92 6.98
C ALA A 97 2.79 1.38 6.36
N LEU A 98 1.82 1.78 7.19
CA LEU A 98 0.55 2.35 6.75
C LEU A 98 0.75 3.69 6.02
N GLY A 99 1.63 4.56 6.53
CA GLY A 99 1.99 5.80 5.86
C GLY A 99 2.59 5.57 4.47
N LEU A 100 3.54 4.64 4.36
CA LEU A 100 4.15 4.26 3.07
C LEU A 100 3.14 3.65 2.10
N LEU A 101 2.22 2.82 2.61
CA LEU A 101 1.13 2.26 1.82
C LEU A 101 0.25 3.39 1.25
N HIS A 102 -0.19 4.32 2.09
CA HIS A 102 -1.01 5.45 1.66
C HIS A 102 -0.32 6.31 0.59
N GLU A 103 0.96 6.64 0.78
CA GLU A 103 1.74 7.37 -0.22
C GLU A 103 1.82 6.62 -1.56
N SER A 104 2.02 5.29 -1.51
CA SER A 104 2.10 4.46 -2.72
C SER A 104 0.76 4.38 -3.47
N GLU A 105 -0.36 4.34 -2.75
CA GLU A 105 -1.71 4.38 -3.32
C GLU A 105 -1.98 5.73 -3.98
N LEU A 106 -1.63 6.83 -3.32
CA LEU A 106 -1.79 8.17 -3.86
C LEU A 106 -0.96 8.34 -5.14
N ARG A 107 0.29 7.85 -5.18
CA ARG A 107 1.11 7.86 -6.40
C ARG A 107 0.46 7.06 -7.52
N CYS A 108 -0.04 5.85 -7.24
CA CYS A 108 -0.76 5.04 -8.23
C CYS A 108 -1.97 5.79 -8.81
N ALA A 109 -2.84 6.33 -7.93
CA ALA A 109 -4.03 7.06 -8.33
C ALA A 109 -3.69 8.29 -9.18
N SER A 110 -2.65 9.03 -8.80
CA SER A 110 -2.18 10.21 -9.53
C SER A 110 -1.71 9.86 -10.95
N VAL A 111 -0.94 8.78 -11.11
CA VAL A 111 -0.46 8.33 -12.43
C VAL A 111 -1.63 7.82 -13.28
N ARG A 112 -2.58 7.06 -12.72
CA ARG A 112 -3.79 6.62 -13.45
C ARG A 112 -4.56 7.81 -14.00
N LYS A 113 -4.85 8.80 -13.14
CA LYS A 113 -5.57 10.02 -13.55
C LYS A 113 -4.84 10.79 -14.66
N LEU A 114 -3.51 10.82 -14.61
CA LEU A 114 -2.69 11.45 -15.65
C LEU A 114 -2.78 10.69 -16.98
N ILE A 115 -2.75 9.36 -16.96
CA ILE A 115 -2.93 8.50 -18.15
C ILE A 115 -4.31 8.72 -18.75
N GLU A 116 -5.36 8.74 -17.93
CA GLU A 116 -6.74 8.99 -18.38
C GLU A 116 -6.84 10.33 -19.11
N ARG A 117 -6.33 11.41 -18.49
CA ARG A 117 -6.33 12.74 -19.09
C ARG A 117 -5.58 12.77 -20.43
N ARG A 118 -4.37 12.19 -20.49
CA ARG A 118 -3.57 12.14 -21.72
C ARG A 118 -4.24 11.31 -22.82
N SER A 119 -4.91 10.23 -22.45
CA SER A 119 -5.63 9.38 -23.39
C SER A 119 -6.83 10.11 -23.99
N LEU A 120 -7.55 10.90 -23.18
CA LEU A 120 -8.63 11.75 -23.66
C LEU A 120 -8.13 12.85 -24.60
N GLU A 121 -7.07 13.57 -24.21
CA GLU A 121 -6.43 14.60 -25.05
C GLU A 121 -6.01 14.04 -26.41
N GLN A 122 -5.42 12.84 -26.42
CA GLN A 122 -5.00 12.18 -27.66
C GLN A 122 -6.19 11.81 -28.56
N ARG A 123 -7.26 11.22 -27.99
CA ARG A 123 -8.46 10.87 -28.76
C ARG A 123 -9.09 12.10 -29.41
N LEU A 124 -9.24 13.20 -28.66
CA LEU A 124 -9.79 14.45 -29.18
C LEU A 124 -8.92 15.06 -30.29
N ALA A 125 -7.60 14.92 -30.20
CA ALA A 125 -6.69 15.38 -31.24
C ALA A 125 -6.80 14.52 -32.51
N ASP A 126 -6.91 13.21 -32.35
CA ASP A 126 -7.07 12.26 -33.46
C ASP A 126 -8.42 12.46 -34.17
N GLU A 127 -9.53 12.60 -33.43
CA GLU A 127 -10.86 12.91 -33.98
C GLU A 127 -10.86 14.20 -34.82
N ARG A 128 -10.20 15.27 -34.33
CA ARG A 128 -10.06 16.53 -35.08
C ARG A 128 -9.25 16.38 -36.35
N ARG A 129 -8.20 15.54 -36.32
CA ARG A 129 -7.35 15.27 -37.48
C ARG A 129 -8.12 14.49 -38.54
N ASP A 130 -8.86 13.47 -38.12
CA ASP A 130 -9.65 12.62 -39.00
C ASP A 130 -10.79 13.39 -39.66
N GLN A 131 -11.49 14.26 -38.89
CA GLN A 131 -12.50 15.17 -39.44
C GLN A 131 -11.90 16.09 -40.50
N LYS A 132 -10.76 16.74 -40.21
CA LYS A 132 -10.09 17.63 -41.15
C LYS A 132 -9.68 16.91 -42.44
N GLN A 133 -9.13 15.70 -42.34
CA GLN A 133 -8.78 14.90 -43.51
C GLN A 133 -10.00 14.52 -44.35
N THR A 134 -11.11 14.19 -43.69
CA THR A 134 -12.39 13.88 -44.35
C THR A 134 -12.93 15.10 -45.10
N ASP A 135 -12.92 16.27 -44.46
CA ASP A 135 -13.38 17.53 -45.06
C ASP A 135 -12.52 17.92 -46.28
N GLU A 136 -11.19 17.81 -46.16
CA GLU A 136 -10.27 18.08 -47.27
C GLU A 136 -10.44 17.11 -48.45
N PHE A 137 -10.77 15.84 -48.17
CA PHE A 137 -11.07 14.86 -49.22
C PHE A 137 -12.41 15.18 -49.91
N ALA A 138 -13.45 15.46 -49.13
CA ALA A 138 -14.77 15.83 -49.64
C ALA A 138 -14.70 17.10 -50.51
N ALA A 139 -13.96 18.11 -50.06
CA ALA A 139 -13.71 19.33 -50.82
C ALA A 139 -13.02 19.02 -52.16
N ARG A 140 -11.93 18.22 -52.16
CA ARG A 140 -11.23 17.83 -53.39
C ARG A 140 -12.12 17.07 -54.39
N VAL A 141 -12.95 16.14 -53.91
CA VAL A 141 -13.90 15.42 -54.75
C VAL A 141 -14.96 16.36 -55.34
N ALA A 142 -15.48 17.31 -54.56
CA ALA A 142 -16.43 18.31 -55.03
C ALA A 142 -15.83 19.23 -56.11
N TRP A 143 -14.60 19.72 -55.90
CA TRP A 143 -13.86 20.52 -56.88
C TRP A 143 -13.62 19.76 -58.19
N ASN A 144 -13.22 18.50 -58.12
CA ASN A 144 -13.01 17.68 -59.32
C ASN A 144 -14.31 17.46 -60.11
N ARG A 145 -15.47 17.24 -59.44
CA ARG A 145 -16.77 17.12 -60.13
C ARG A 145 -17.18 18.42 -60.83
N GLN A 146 -16.94 19.57 -60.21
CA GLN A 146 -17.24 20.87 -60.82
C GLN A 146 -16.31 21.17 -62.00
N GLY A 147 -15.03 20.79 -61.92
CA GLY A 147 -14.07 20.94 -63.02
C GLY A 147 -14.37 20.07 -64.25
N THR A 148 -14.97 18.89 -64.07
CA THR A 148 -15.36 18.00 -65.18
C THR A 148 -16.70 18.37 -65.86
N GLY A 149 -17.49 19.30 -65.31
CA GLY A 149 -18.75 19.77 -65.89
C GLY A 149 -18.63 20.91 -66.92
N GLY A 150 -17.39 21.32 -67.26
CA GLY A 150 -17.10 22.54 -68.01
C GLY A 150 -16.41 22.34 -69.36
N GLN A 151 -16.70 21.28 -70.11
CA GLN A 151 -16.39 21.24 -71.55
C GLN A 151 -17.66 21.55 -72.36
N PRO A 152 -17.81 22.78 -72.90
CA PRO A 152 -18.79 23.05 -73.94
C PRO A 152 -18.28 22.44 -75.26
N GLY A 153 -18.87 21.33 -75.67
CA GLY A 153 -18.74 20.81 -77.03
C GLY A 153 -19.40 21.78 -78.00
N LEU A 154 -18.57 22.56 -78.68
CA LEU A 154 -18.91 23.34 -79.87
C LEU A 154 -18.98 22.42 -81.10
N SER A 155 -19.95 22.76 -81.97
CA SER A 155 -20.15 22.32 -83.37
C SER A 155 -20.81 20.95 -83.61
#